data_AF-A0A3P6RIZ9-F1
#
_entry.id   AF-A0A3P6RIZ9-F1
#
_cell.length_a   1.000
_cell.length_b   1.000
_cell.length_c   1.000
_cell.angle_alpha   90.00
_cell.angle_beta   90.00
_cell.angle_gamma   90.00
#
_symmetry.space_group_name_H-M   'P 1'
#
loop_
_entity.id
_entity.type
_entity.pdbx_description
1 polymer ?
#
loop_
_entity_poly.entity_id
_entity_poly.type
_entity_poly.pdbx_seq_one_letter_code
_entity_poly.pdbx_strand_id
1 'polypeptide(L)'
;MQERLQTMWADISHIDYDSEPTEEELFNEHLTCVVSREYTNFLRFCYLPSDCEDRKDHSLSTLGEWLFVNKIGLSSVIMTAFSSLTLRDSLLALKSIALCKALSEKLVECYDDEVGVYMLVCAIRSLQLHGADEVAGTPLIALVFHRRFSNSLPQVLMQVPEVTQEVVEAFDNKVALIVAYAHTITKFR
;
A
#
# COMPACT_ATOMS: atom_id res chain seq x y z
N MET A 1 14.79 9.58 6.70
CA MET A 1 14.79 8.12 6.91
C MET A 1 14.27 7.38 5.69
N GLN A 2 13.13 7.78 5.10
CA GLN A 2 12.64 7.25 3.82
C GLN A 2 13.74 7.12 2.76
N GLU A 3 14.44 8.21 2.41
CA GLU A 3 15.50 8.19 1.38
C GLU A 3 16.60 7.17 1.70
N ARG A 4 17.02 7.12 2.97
CA ARG A 4 18.02 6.15 3.44
C ARG A 4 17.55 4.71 3.25
N LEU A 5 16.29 4.39 3.58
CA LEU A 5 15.74 3.06 3.34
C LEU A 5 15.67 2.75 1.84
N GLN A 6 15.28 3.72 1.01
CA GLN A 6 15.26 3.53 -0.44
C GLN A 6 16.65 3.19 -0.99
N THR A 7 17.70 3.86 -0.52
CA THR A 7 19.08 3.53 -0.89
C THR A 7 19.45 2.12 -0.41
N MET A 8 19.20 1.79 0.85
CA MET A 8 19.51 0.45 1.38
C MET A 8 18.82 -0.67 0.59
N TRP A 9 17.54 -0.48 0.24
CA TRP A 9 16.79 -1.44 -0.57
C TRP A 9 17.27 -1.52 -2.02
N ALA A 10 17.73 -0.41 -2.60
CA ALA A 10 18.34 -0.41 -3.92
C ALA A 10 19.65 -1.23 -3.91
N ASP A 11 20.49 -1.03 -2.90
CA ASP A 11 21.78 -1.72 -2.78
C ASP A 11 21.59 -3.24 -2.69
N ILE A 12 20.66 -3.73 -1.85
CA ILE A 12 20.41 -5.18 -1.69
C ILE A 12 19.57 -5.78 -2.82
N SER A 13 18.93 -4.96 -3.67
CA SER A 13 18.11 -5.49 -4.77
C SER A 13 18.92 -6.23 -5.84
N HIS A 14 20.23 -5.94 -5.89
CA HIS A 14 21.20 -6.50 -6.83
C HIS A 14 21.84 -7.83 -6.37
N ILE A 15 21.53 -8.32 -5.16
CA ILE A 15 22.05 -9.60 -4.67
C ILE A 15 21.58 -10.71 -5.63
N ASP A 16 22.55 -11.45 -6.18
CA ASP A 16 22.32 -12.55 -7.11
C ASP A 16 22.20 -13.87 -6.34
N TYR A 17 20.96 -14.34 -6.18
CA TYR A 17 20.65 -15.60 -5.51
C TYR A 17 20.85 -16.84 -6.39
N ASP A 18 21.18 -16.69 -7.67
CA ASP A 18 21.60 -17.82 -8.52
C ASP A 18 23.06 -18.23 -8.18
N SER A 19 23.81 -17.34 -7.52
CA SER A 19 25.10 -17.60 -6.90
C SER A 19 24.99 -17.68 -5.37
N GLU A 20 25.96 -18.28 -4.68
CA GLU A 20 25.97 -18.29 -3.21
C GLU A 20 26.25 -16.87 -2.68
N PRO A 21 25.31 -16.22 -1.96
CA PRO A 21 25.51 -14.88 -1.45
C PRO A 21 26.61 -14.83 -0.39
N THR A 22 27.38 -13.75 -0.36
CA THR A 22 28.39 -13.52 0.67
C THR A 22 27.76 -13.26 2.04
N GLU A 23 28.52 -13.50 3.11
CA GLU A 23 28.07 -13.19 4.48
C GLU A 23 27.73 -11.70 4.65
N GLU A 24 28.48 -10.82 3.99
CA GLU A 24 28.24 -9.38 4.01
C GLU A 24 26.92 -8.99 3.33
N GLU A 25 26.60 -9.61 2.19
CA GLU A 25 25.32 -9.39 1.49
C GLU A 25 24.14 -9.86 2.33
N LEU A 26 24.22 -11.05 2.92
CA LEU A 26 23.18 -11.58 3.81
C LEU A 26 23.01 -10.71 5.06
N PHE A 27 24.11 -10.22 5.64
CA PHE A 27 24.07 -9.30 6.77
C PHE A 27 23.38 -7.99 6.41
N ASN A 28 23.74 -7.39 5.27
CA ASN A 28 23.16 -6.13 4.80
C ASN A 28 21.68 -6.27 4.45
N GLU A 29 21.27 -7.38 3.83
CA GLU A 29 19.86 -7.71 3.61
C GLU A 29 19.10 -7.79 4.93
N HIS A 30 19.61 -8.57 5.89
CA HIS A 30 18.98 -8.74 7.19
C HIS A 30 18.84 -7.41 7.93
N LEU A 31 19.91 -6.60 7.98
CA LEU A 31 19.90 -5.28 8.60
C LEU A 31 18.87 -4.37 7.93
N THR A 32 18.79 -4.39 6.60
CA THR A 32 17.81 -3.59 5.85
C THR A 32 16.38 -3.98 6.19
N CYS A 33 16.09 -5.28 6.28
CA CYS A 33 14.78 -5.78 6.69
C CYS A 33 14.43 -5.32 8.11
N VAL A 34 15.34 -5.50 9.08
CA VAL A 34 15.12 -5.11 10.48
C VAL A 34 14.86 -3.61 10.62
N VAL A 35 15.71 -2.76 10.03
CA VAL A 35 15.55 -1.30 10.11
C VAL A 35 14.25 -0.85 9.43
N SER A 36 13.86 -1.48 8.33
CA SER A 36 12.61 -1.16 7.63
C SER A 36 11.37 -1.53 8.45
N ARG A 37 11.40 -2.70 9.10
CA ARG A 37 10.31 -3.15 10.00
C ARG A 37 10.16 -2.22 11.20
N GLU A 38 11.27 -1.83 11.82
CA GLU A 38 11.23 -0.93 12.99
C GLU A 38 10.77 0.48 12.62
N TYR A 39 11.24 1.01 11.49
CA TYR A 39 10.75 2.31 11.02
C TYR A 39 9.27 2.27 10.67
N THR A 40 8.80 1.20 10.03
CA THR A 40 7.37 1.01 9.74
C THR A 40 6.55 0.89 11.02
N ASN A 41 7.03 0.14 12.03
CA ASN A 41 6.36 0.08 13.33
C ASN A 41 6.29 1.45 14.00
N PHE A 42 7.37 2.25 13.94
CA PHE A 42 7.36 3.63 14.42
C PHE A 42 6.27 4.47 13.73
N LEU A 43 6.17 4.40 12.40
CA LEU A 43 5.12 5.10 11.67
C LEU A 43 3.72 4.62 12.06
N ARG A 44 3.53 3.30 12.26
CA ARG A 44 2.27 2.75 12.78
C ARG A 44 1.93 3.33 14.14
N PHE A 45 2.87 3.44 15.07
CA PHE A 45 2.63 4.04 16.38
C PHE A 45 2.26 5.53 16.30
N CYS A 46 2.81 6.26 15.33
CA CYS A 46 2.45 7.66 15.11
C CYS A 46 1.02 7.83 14.56
N TYR A 47 0.61 6.96 13.64
CA TYR A 47 -0.63 7.15 12.87
C TYR A 47 -1.82 6.31 13.35
N LEU A 48 -1.57 5.15 13.95
CA LEU A 48 -2.59 4.18 14.33
C LEU A 48 -2.72 4.10 15.86
N PRO A 49 -3.90 3.73 16.39
CA PRO A 49 -4.07 3.45 17.81
C PRO A 49 -3.22 2.24 18.24
N SER A 50 -2.62 2.27 19.43
CA SER A 50 -1.82 1.15 19.97
C SER A 50 -2.61 -0.15 20.21
N ASP A 51 -3.94 -0.03 20.40
CA ASP A 51 -4.82 -1.14 20.78
C ASP A 51 -5.64 -1.69 19.59
N CYS A 52 -5.05 -1.75 18.39
CA CYS A 52 -5.77 -1.97 17.13
C CYS A 52 -5.41 -3.25 16.38
N GLU A 53 -4.82 -4.26 17.02
CA GLU A 53 -4.63 -5.56 16.36
C GLU A 53 -5.99 -6.25 16.05
N ASP A 54 -7.09 -5.89 16.75
CA ASP A 54 -8.40 -6.54 16.63
C ASP A 54 -9.59 -5.65 16.19
N ARG A 55 -9.40 -4.33 15.99
CA ARG A 55 -10.50 -3.43 15.63
C ARG A 55 -10.65 -3.30 14.11
N LYS A 56 -11.84 -3.61 13.61
CA LYS A 56 -12.21 -3.46 12.19
C LYS A 56 -12.14 -2.00 11.71
N ASP A 57 -12.21 -1.03 12.62
CA ASP A 57 -12.01 0.40 12.34
C ASP A 57 -10.52 0.73 12.31
N HIS A 58 -10.01 1.03 11.11
CA HIS A 58 -8.62 1.43 10.88
C HIS A 58 -8.47 2.97 10.92
N SER A 59 -9.26 3.63 11.77
CA SER A 59 -9.21 5.07 11.95
C SER A 59 -7.85 5.51 12.50
N LEU A 60 -7.38 6.68 12.06
CA LEU A 60 -6.14 7.26 12.60
C LEU A 60 -6.29 7.55 14.11
N SER A 61 -5.18 7.49 14.85
CA SER A 61 -5.12 7.95 16.24
C SER A 61 -5.26 9.48 16.32
N THR A 62 -5.49 10.04 17.50
CA THR A 62 -5.51 11.51 17.68
C THR A 62 -4.23 12.18 17.18
N LEU A 63 -3.07 11.56 17.44
CA LEU A 63 -1.79 12.03 16.90
C LEU A 63 -1.74 11.86 15.37
N GLY A 64 -2.19 10.71 14.86
CA GLY A 64 -2.25 10.43 13.43
C GLY A 64 -3.10 11.42 12.65
N GLU A 65 -4.29 11.75 13.16
CA GLU A 65 -5.17 12.78 12.59
C GLU A 65 -4.47 14.14 12.58
N TRP A 66 -3.84 14.52 13.70
CA TRP A 66 -3.12 15.79 13.78
C TRP A 66 -1.96 15.84 12.77
N LEU A 67 -1.16 14.78 12.66
CA LEU A 67 -0.06 14.68 11.70
C LEU A 67 -0.57 14.77 10.25
N PHE A 68 -1.68 14.07 9.95
CA PHE A 68 -2.30 14.04 8.64
C PHE A 68 -2.85 15.41 8.24
N VAL A 69 -3.66 16.04 9.09
CA VAL A 69 -4.27 17.37 8.84
C VAL A 69 -3.20 18.44 8.65
N ASN A 70 -2.15 18.41 9.46
CA ASN A 70 -1.04 19.36 9.35
C ASN A 70 0.00 18.96 8.28
N LYS A 71 -0.22 17.84 7.57
CA LYS A 71 0.63 17.32 6.50
C LYS A 71 2.10 17.12 6.92
N ILE A 72 2.35 16.80 8.18
CA ILE A 72 3.71 16.66 8.73
C ILE A 72 4.37 15.39 8.19
N GLY A 73 5.29 15.58 7.24
CA GLY A 73 6.01 14.47 6.60
C GLY A 73 5.11 13.51 5.81
N LEU A 74 3.87 13.91 5.49
CA LEU A 74 2.83 13.02 4.96
C LEU A 74 3.25 12.33 3.65
N SER A 75 3.87 13.07 2.72
CA SER A 75 4.41 12.48 1.48
C SER A 75 5.43 11.37 1.78
N SER A 76 6.35 11.62 2.72
CA SER A 76 7.37 10.65 3.12
C SER A 76 6.77 9.39 3.76
N VAL A 77 5.71 9.56 4.56
CA VAL A 77 4.97 8.45 5.18
C VAL A 77 4.23 7.63 4.14
N ILE A 78 3.53 8.27 3.20
CA ILE A 78 2.84 7.57 2.10
C ILE A 78 3.85 6.79 1.27
N MET A 79 4.92 7.44 0.82
CA MET A 79 5.96 6.80 0.02
C MET A 79 6.60 5.62 0.76
N THR A 80 6.90 5.76 2.05
CA THR A 80 7.47 4.67 2.85
C THR A 80 6.48 3.51 3.01
N ALA A 81 5.25 3.80 3.43
CA ALA A 81 4.26 2.75 3.73
C ALA A 81 3.95 1.92 2.48
N PHE A 82 3.73 2.58 1.34
CA PHE A 82 3.38 1.91 0.09
C PHE A 82 4.57 1.25 -0.59
N SER A 83 5.78 1.82 -0.52
CA SER A 83 6.97 1.14 -1.03
C SER A 83 7.28 -0.13 -0.23
N SER A 84 7.07 -0.14 1.09
CA SER A 84 7.22 -1.33 1.93
C SER A 84 6.37 -2.52 1.50
N LEU A 85 5.22 -2.28 0.86
CA LEU A 85 4.38 -3.36 0.30
C LEU A 85 5.05 -4.09 -0.88
N THR A 86 5.94 -3.41 -1.61
CA THR A 86 6.57 -3.93 -2.84
C THR A 86 7.94 -4.56 -2.60
N LEU A 87 8.38 -4.64 -1.35
CA LEU A 87 9.68 -5.21 -0.98
C LEU A 87 9.54 -6.71 -0.70
N ARG A 88 10.63 -7.46 -0.89
CA ARG A 88 10.66 -8.94 -0.77
C ARG A 88 10.36 -9.45 0.64
N ASP A 89 10.47 -8.57 1.64
CA ASP A 89 10.18 -8.88 3.04
C ASP A 89 8.67 -8.93 3.30
N SER A 90 8.10 -10.14 3.32
CA SER A 90 6.67 -10.36 3.56
C SER A 90 6.19 -9.88 4.93
N LEU A 91 7.02 -9.97 5.97
CA LEU A 91 6.68 -9.48 7.30
C LEU A 91 6.58 -7.96 7.35
N LEU A 92 7.46 -7.28 6.62
CA LEU A 92 7.37 -5.83 6.42
C LEU A 92 6.09 -5.46 5.68
N ALA A 93 5.76 -6.16 4.58
CA ALA A 93 4.53 -5.93 3.83
C ALA A 93 3.29 -6.08 4.73
N LEU A 94 3.19 -7.17 5.49
CA LEU A 94 2.10 -7.42 6.45
C LEU A 94 1.97 -6.29 7.48
N LYS A 95 3.08 -5.82 8.05
CA LYS A 95 3.09 -4.70 9.00
C LYS A 95 2.60 -3.40 8.35
N SER A 96 2.92 -3.16 7.08
CA SER A 96 2.55 -1.92 6.37
C SER A 96 1.08 -1.85 5.96
N ILE A 97 0.40 -2.99 5.78
CA ILE A 97 -0.99 -3.06 5.29
C ILE A 97 -1.93 -2.16 6.09
N ALA A 98 -1.91 -2.25 7.43
CA ALA A 98 -2.83 -1.51 8.27
C ALA A 98 -2.67 0.01 8.11
N LEU A 99 -1.42 0.47 8.00
CA LEU A 99 -1.10 1.88 7.77
C LEU A 99 -1.51 2.31 6.36
N CYS A 100 -1.24 1.49 5.34
CA CYS A 100 -1.64 1.76 3.96
C CYS A 100 -3.16 1.87 3.83
N LYS A 101 -3.92 1.05 4.55
CA LYS A 101 -5.38 1.07 4.56
C LYS A 101 -5.91 2.36 5.19
N ALA A 102 -5.43 2.71 6.38
CA ALA A 102 -5.83 3.93 7.08
C ALA A 102 -5.51 5.19 6.27
N LEU A 103 -4.33 5.25 5.64
CA LEU A 103 -3.96 6.32 4.73
C LEU A 103 -4.87 6.34 3.50
N SER A 104 -5.14 5.19 2.89
CA SER A 104 -6.02 5.12 1.71
C SER A 104 -7.40 5.70 1.98
N GLU A 105 -8.01 5.34 3.11
CA GLU A 105 -9.34 5.84 3.50
C GLU A 105 -9.36 7.37 3.65
N LYS A 106 -8.32 7.95 4.24
CA LYS A 106 -8.22 9.40 4.44
C LYS A 106 -7.84 10.18 3.19
N LEU A 107 -7.09 9.56 2.28
CA LEU A 107 -6.60 10.19 1.06
C LEU A 107 -7.61 10.13 -0.10
N VAL A 108 -8.75 9.45 0.06
CA VAL A 108 -9.85 9.44 -0.94
C VAL A 108 -10.38 10.86 -1.20
N GLU A 109 -10.44 11.70 -0.17
CA GLU A 109 -11.08 13.02 -0.27
C GLU A 109 -10.10 14.16 -0.60
N CYS A 110 -8.79 13.92 -0.53
CA CYS A 110 -7.82 14.99 -0.31
C CYS A 110 -6.62 15.03 -1.28
N TYR A 111 -6.39 14.01 -2.11
CA TYR A 111 -5.15 13.87 -2.88
C TYR A 111 -5.36 13.78 -4.39
N ASP A 112 -4.31 14.16 -5.12
CA ASP A 112 -4.28 14.11 -6.58
C ASP A 112 -4.32 12.66 -7.13
N ASP A 113 -4.59 12.58 -8.43
CA ASP A 113 -4.69 11.32 -9.15
C ASP A 113 -3.35 10.57 -9.22
N GLU A 114 -2.21 11.28 -9.21
CA GLU A 114 -0.87 10.70 -9.30
C GLU A 114 -0.52 9.87 -8.05
N VAL A 115 -0.84 10.38 -6.86
CA VAL A 115 -0.65 9.65 -5.60
C VAL A 115 -1.60 8.46 -5.53
N GLY A 116 -2.83 8.61 -6.05
CA GLY A 116 -3.77 7.50 -6.21
C GLY A 116 -3.21 6.37 -7.08
N VAL A 117 -2.65 6.73 -8.24
CA VAL A 117 -1.98 5.80 -9.17
C VAL A 117 -0.78 5.12 -8.50
N TYR A 118 0.08 5.88 -7.83
CA TYR A 118 1.23 5.32 -7.11
C TYR A 118 0.82 4.25 -6.09
N MET A 119 -0.17 4.58 -5.25
CA MET A 119 -0.68 3.66 -4.23
C MET A 119 -1.27 2.38 -4.85
N LEU A 120 -2.01 2.52 -5.94
CA LEU A 120 -2.59 1.40 -6.67
C LEU A 120 -1.51 0.49 -7.28
N VAL A 121 -0.50 1.08 -7.93
CA VAL A 121 0.64 0.33 -8.48
C VAL A 121 1.36 -0.44 -7.38
N CYS A 122 1.60 0.19 -6.22
CA CYS A 122 2.20 -0.49 -5.07
C CYS A 122 1.33 -1.66 -4.57
N ALA A 123 0.01 -1.48 -4.46
CA ALA A 123 -0.89 -2.54 -4.02
C ALA A 123 -0.93 -3.73 -5.00
N ILE A 124 -0.98 -3.46 -6.32
CA ILE A 124 -0.96 -4.51 -7.35
C ILE A 124 0.38 -5.26 -7.33
N ARG A 125 1.51 -4.55 -7.29
CA ARG A 125 2.84 -5.17 -7.21
C ARG A 125 3.00 -6.01 -5.94
N SER A 126 2.46 -5.54 -4.83
CA SER A 126 2.45 -6.30 -3.58
C SER A 126 1.63 -7.58 -3.71
N LEU A 127 0.47 -7.53 -4.38
CA LEU A 127 -0.34 -8.72 -4.65
C LEU A 127 0.38 -9.71 -5.58
N GLN A 128 1.13 -9.22 -6.58
CA GLN A 128 1.95 -10.08 -7.44
C GLN A 128 3.08 -10.77 -6.66
N LEU A 129 3.65 -10.10 -5.66
CA LEU A 129 4.79 -10.60 -4.89
C LEU A 129 4.36 -11.49 -3.71
N HIS A 130 3.32 -11.10 -3.00
CA HIS A 130 2.89 -11.69 -1.72
C HIS A 130 1.49 -12.31 -1.77
N GLY A 131 0.77 -12.24 -2.89
CA GLY A 131 -0.65 -12.64 -2.96
C GLY A 131 -0.92 -14.13 -2.77
N ALA A 132 0.10 -14.98 -2.86
CA ALA A 132 0.00 -16.40 -2.53
C ALA A 132 0.00 -16.65 -1.01
N ASP A 133 0.40 -15.68 -0.19
CA ASP A 133 0.33 -15.75 1.27
C ASP A 133 -1.12 -15.59 1.75
N GLU A 134 -1.62 -16.58 2.49
CA GLU A 134 -3.02 -16.61 2.93
C GLU A 134 -3.39 -15.45 3.87
N VAL A 135 -2.41 -14.90 4.59
CA VAL A 135 -2.59 -13.80 5.53
C VAL A 135 -2.54 -12.44 4.80
N ALA A 136 -1.66 -12.29 3.81
CA ALA A 136 -1.49 -11.05 3.06
C ALA A 136 -2.50 -10.88 1.92
N GLY A 137 -2.90 -11.95 1.24
CA GLY A 137 -3.67 -11.88 -0.01
C GLY A 137 -4.98 -11.10 0.12
N THR A 138 -5.82 -11.46 1.09
CA THR A 138 -7.12 -10.78 1.32
C THR A 138 -6.97 -9.28 1.61
N PRO A 139 -6.14 -8.84 2.58
CA PRO A 139 -5.97 -7.42 2.83
C PRO A 139 -5.32 -6.64 1.68
N LEU A 140 -4.42 -7.26 0.90
CA LEU A 140 -3.83 -6.63 -0.29
C LEU A 140 -4.87 -6.40 -1.38
N ILE A 141 -5.76 -7.39 -1.62
CA ILE A 141 -6.90 -7.24 -2.52
C ILE A 141 -7.79 -6.08 -2.06
N ALA A 142 -8.05 -5.96 -0.75
CA ALA A 142 -8.85 -4.86 -0.21
C ALA A 142 -8.21 -3.48 -0.47
N LEU A 143 -6.88 -3.36 -0.43
CA LEU A 143 -6.17 -2.12 -0.76
C LEU A 143 -6.34 -1.71 -2.23
N VAL A 144 -6.24 -2.66 -3.17
CA VAL A 144 -6.49 -2.40 -4.60
C VAL A 144 -7.89 -1.81 -4.80
N PHE A 145 -8.86 -2.35 -4.06
CA PHE A 145 -10.26 -1.93 -4.12
C PHE A 145 -10.58 -0.62 -3.37
N HIS A 146 -9.67 -0.06 -2.58
CA HIS A 146 -9.89 1.23 -1.91
C HIS A 146 -9.72 2.42 -2.85
N ARG A 147 -9.01 2.27 -3.98
CA ARG A 147 -8.75 3.34 -4.96
C ARG A 147 -9.60 3.26 -6.22
N ARG A 148 -10.86 2.83 -6.08
CA ARG A 148 -11.87 2.69 -7.15
C ARG A 148 -12.26 3.98 -7.90
N PHE A 149 -11.69 5.14 -7.57
CA PHE A 149 -12.17 6.45 -8.04
C PHE A 149 -11.13 7.27 -8.81
N SER A 150 -9.98 6.69 -9.16
CA SER A 150 -9.02 7.36 -10.05
C SER A 150 -9.48 7.20 -11.50
N ASN A 151 -9.54 8.29 -12.25
CA ASN A 151 -9.81 8.25 -13.70
C ASN A 151 -8.69 7.51 -14.47
N SER A 152 -7.52 7.34 -13.84
CA SER A 152 -6.37 6.63 -14.37
C SER A 152 -6.35 5.14 -14.00
N LEU A 153 -7.30 4.65 -13.20
CA LEU A 153 -7.43 3.23 -12.83
C LEU A 153 -7.42 2.28 -14.04
N PRO A 154 -8.16 2.54 -15.14
CA PRO A 154 -8.11 1.69 -16.33
C PRO A 154 -6.70 1.61 -16.94
N GLN A 155 -5.97 2.72 -16.98
CA GLN A 155 -4.62 2.78 -17.56
C GLN A 155 -3.60 1.99 -16.74
N VAL A 156 -3.78 1.93 -15.42
CA VAL A 156 -2.94 1.11 -14.53
C VAL A 156 -3.29 -0.37 -14.66
N LEU A 157 -4.57 -0.72 -14.73
CA LEU A 157 -5.01 -2.11 -14.89
C LEU A 157 -4.56 -2.72 -16.22
N MET A 158 -4.49 -1.92 -17.29
CA MET A 158 -3.94 -2.34 -18.58
C MET A 158 -2.45 -2.69 -18.56
N GLN A 159 -1.73 -2.38 -17.47
CA GLN A 159 -0.32 -2.76 -17.29
C GLN A 159 -0.16 -4.13 -16.59
N VAL A 160 -1.26 -4.74 -16.13
CA VAL A 160 -1.24 -6.06 -15.50
C VAL A 160 -1.14 -7.13 -16.60
N PRO A 161 -0.24 -8.13 -16.46
CA PRO A 161 -0.13 -9.22 -17.43
C PRO A 161 -1.48 -9.92 -17.66
N GLU A 162 -1.74 -10.31 -18.91
CA GLU A 162 -2.94 -11.08 -19.33
C GLU A 162 -4.29 -10.35 -19.17
N VAL A 163 -4.29 -9.07 -18.80
CA VAL A 163 -5.50 -8.24 -18.75
C VAL A 163 -5.78 -7.63 -20.13
N THR A 164 -7.02 -7.80 -20.61
CA THR A 164 -7.48 -7.21 -21.88
C THR A 164 -8.31 -5.94 -21.64
N GLN A 165 -8.35 -5.07 -22.64
CA GLN A 165 -9.18 -3.85 -22.61
C GLN A 165 -10.65 -4.17 -22.33
N GLU A 166 -11.18 -5.23 -22.93
CA GLU A 166 -12.56 -5.68 -22.74
C GLU A 166 -12.85 -6.06 -21.29
N VAL A 167 -11.89 -6.72 -20.60
CA VAL A 167 -12.02 -7.08 -19.19
C VAL A 167 -12.01 -5.85 -18.30
N VAL A 168 -11.11 -4.89 -18.58
CA VAL A 168 -11.02 -3.63 -17.83
C VAL A 168 -12.28 -2.80 -18.01
N GLU A 169 -12.77 -2.63 -19.24
CA GLU A 169 -14.00 -1.89 -19.54
C GLU A 169 -15.23 -2.57 -18.93
N ALA A 170 -15.33 -3.89 -19.00
CA ALA A 170 -16.44 -4.63 -18.39
C ALA A 170 -16.44 -4.49 -16.86
N PHE A 171 -15.26 -4.55 -16.23
CA PHE A 171 -15.10 -4.31 -14.80
C PHE A 171 -15.48 -2.87 -14.42
N ASP A 172 -14.94 -1.88 -15.13
CA ASP A 172 -15.18 -0.47 -14.84
C ASP A 172 -16.65 -0.08 -15.01
N ASN A 173 -17.29 -0.54 -16.09
CA ASN A 173 -18.73 -0.36 -16.31
C ASN A 173 -19.58 -1.00 -15.21
N LYS A 174 -19.24 -2.22 -14.77
CA LYS A 174 -19.96 -2.91 -13.69
C LYS A 174 -19.83 -2.17 -12.36
N VAL A 175 -18.65 -1.64 -12.06
CA VAL A 175 -18.39 -0.84 -10.86
C VAL A 175 -19.13 0.49 -10.92
N ALA A 176 -19.07 1.20 -12.05
CA ALA A 176 -19.78 2.48 -12.26
C ALA A 176 -21.30 2.32 -12.05
N LEU A 177 -21.88 1.23 -12.53
CA LEU A 177 -23.28 0.89 -12.28
C LEU A 177 -23.57 0.71 -10.78
N ILE A 178 -22.78 -0.09 -10.07
CA ILE A 178 -22.95 -0.31 -8.62
C ILE A 178 -22.89 1.01 -7.85
N VAL A 179 -21.95 1.90 -8.21
CA VAL A 179 -21.81 3.22 -7.59
C VAL A 179 -23.01 4.13 -7.88
N ALA A 180 -23.50 4.14 -9.12
CA ALA A 180 -24.71 4.89 -9.50
C ALA A 180 -25.93 4.40 -8.71
N TYR A 181 -26.08 3.08 -8.55
CA TYR A 181 -27.13 2.49 -7.71
C TYR A 181 -26.98 2.88 -6.24
N ALA A 182 -25.77 2.84 -5.68
CA ALA A 182 -25.52 3.22 -4.28
C ALA A 182 -25.82 4.72 -4.02
N HIS A 183 -25.44 5.62 -4.92
CA HIS A 183 -25.75 7.05 -4.84
C HIS A 183 -27.25 7.36 -4.99
N THR A 184 -27.97 6.52 -5.73
CA THR A 184 -29.42 6.65 -5.88
C THR A 184 -30.11 6.28 -4.56
N ILE A 185 -29.66 5.22 -3.90
CA ILE A 185 -30.23 4.76 -2.61
C ILE A 185 -29.98 5.76 -1.47
N THR A 186 -28.82 6.42 -1.41
CA THR A 186 -28.52 7.42 -0.38
C THR A 186 -29.25 8.75 -0.56
N LYS A 187 -29.72 9.09 -1.76
CA LYS A 187 -30.56 10.28 -2.01
C LYS A 187 -32.02 10.13 -1.57
N PHE A 188 -32.48 8.91 -1.26
CA PHE A 188 -33.84 8.62 -0.79
C PHE A 188 -33.93 8.36 0.73
N ARG A 189 -32.88 8.70 1.49
CA ARG A 189 -32.88 8.79 2.95
C ARG A 189 -32.59 10.23 3.37
#